data_AF-A0AAN5AFK1-F1
#
_entry.id   AF-A0AAN5AFK1-F1
#
_cell.length_a   1.000
_cell.length_b   1.000
_cell.length_c   1.000
_cell.angle_alpha   90.00
_cell.angle_beta   90.00
_cell.angle_gamma   90.00
#
_symmetry.space_group_name_H-M   'P 1'
#
loop_
_entity.id
_entity.type
_entity.pdbx_description
1 polymer ?
#
loop_
_entity_poly.entity_id
_entity_poly.type
_entity_poly.pdbx_seq_one_letter_code
_entity_poly.pdbx_strand_id
1 'polypeptide(L)'
;MAGLTETASCNLAGELARHRKTREDLAKAWGCAPKTVDTRLRGQTPLTTDEIEKAAHLLGLEASTLTMVLIQPVDAASQFKA
;
A
#
# COMPACT_ATOMS: atom_id res chain seq x y z
N MET A 1 7.51 -18.15 2.07
CA MET A 1 6.23 -17.54 1.66
C MET A 1 6.09 -16.25 2.43
N ALA A 2 6.07 -15.10 1.76
CA ALA A 2 5.80 -13.83 2.44
C ALA A 2 4.40 -13.91 3.06
N GLY A 3 4.24 -13.44 4.30
CA GLY A 3 2.93 -13.33 4.91
C GLY A 3 2.01 -12.41 4.10
N LEU A 4 0.70 -12.55 4.28
CA LEU A 4 -0.31 -11.65 3.69
C LEU A 4 -0.01 -10.17 3.99
N THR A 5 0.48 -9.89 5.21
CA THR A 5 0.91 -8.56 5.63
C THR A 5 2.10 -8.04 4.82
N GLU A 6 3.15 -8.85 4.64
CA GLU A 6 4.34 -8.45 3.86
C GLU A 6 3.98 -8.22 2.40
N THR A 7 3.11 -9.07 1.83
CA THR A 7 2.61 -8.95 0.46
C THR A 7 1.84 -7.64 0.27
N ALA A 8 0.88 -7.35 1.15
CA ALA A 8 0.11 -6.12 1.11
C ALA A 8 1.00 -4.88 1.24
N SER A 9 1.94 -4.88 2.18
CA SER A 9 2.86 -3.77 2.38
C SER A 9 3.76 -3.50 1.18
N CYS A 10 4.28 -4.56 0.55
CA CYS A 10 5.11 -4.44 -0.65
C CYS A 10 4.29 -3.93 -1.85
N ASN A 11 3.08 -4.44 -2.03
CA ASN A 11 2.18 -4.00 -3.10
C ASN A 11 1.75 -2.55 -2.91
N LEU A 12 1.45 -2.12 -1.67
CA LEU A 12 1.13 -0.72 -1.37
C LEU A 12 2.29 0.21 -1.72
N ALA A 13 3.53 -0.19 -1.38
CA ALA A 13 4.73 0.57 -1.76
C ALA A 13 4.88 0.68 -3.30
N GLY A 14 4.57 -0.40 -4.01
CA GLY A 14 4.53 -0.41 -5.48
C GLY A 14 3.48 0.54 -6.05
N GLU A 15 2.26 0.52 -5.53
CA GLU A 15 1.17 1.39 -5.99
C GLU A 15 1.46 2.87 -5.74
N LEU A 16 2.06 3.21 -4.59
CA LEU A 16 2.55 4.58 -4.34
C LEU A 16 3.54 5.02 -5.42
N ALA A 17 4.52 4.17 -5.76
CA ALA A 17 5.52 4.50 -6.78
C ALA A 17 4.90 4.68 -8.17
N ARG A 18 3.88 3.88 -8.52
CA ARG A 18 3.17 3.94 -9.81
C ARG A 18 2.31 5.19 -9.94
N HIS A 19 1.65 5.61 -8.86
CA HIS A 19 0.86 6.83 -8.81
C HIS A 19 1.68 8.09 -8.48
N ARG A 20 3.02 7.99 -8.46
CA ARG A 20 3.94 9.09 -8.10
C ARG A 20 3.64 9.70 -6.73
N LYS A 21 3.13 8.89 -5.79
CA LYS A 21 2.87 9.30 -4.41
C LYS A 21 4.05 8.95 -3.51
N THR A 22 4.30 9.82 -2.53
CA THR A 22 5.38 9.62 -1.55
C THR A 22 4.83 9.05 -0.25
N ARG A 23 5.72 8.50 0.57
CA ARG A 23 5.38 8.07 1.94
C ARG A 23 4.82 9.21 2.78
N GLU A 24 5.23 10.45 2.50
CA GLU A 24 4.71 11.65 3.17
C GLU A 24 3.27 11.98 2.75
N ASP A 25 2.94 11.80 1.48
CA ASP A 25 1.57 11.96 0.98
C ASP A 25 0.64 10.93 1.64
N LEU A 26 1.13 9.69 1.77
CA LEU A 26 0.44 8.63 2.50
C LEU A 26 0.31 8.94 4.00
N ALA A 27 1.36 9.48 4.63
CA ALA A 27 1.33 9.90 6.03
C ALA A 27 0.29 11.00 6.26
N LYS A 28 0.19 11.97 5.35
CA LYS A 28 -0.84 13.01 5.36
C LYS A 28 -2.24 12.43 5.19
N ALA A 29 -2.43 11.52 4.23
CA ALA A 29 -3.71 10.85 4.02
C ALA A 29 -4.16 10.06 5.25
N TRP A 30 -3.23 9.38 5.91
CA TRP A 30 -3.49 8.62 7.14
C TRP A 30 -3.58 9.49 8.39
N GLY A 31 -3.23 10.78 8.33
CA GLY A 31 -3.14 11.65 9.50
C GLY A 31 -2.10 11.18 10.52
N CYS A 32 -1.06 10.47 10.06
CA CYS A 32 -0.07 9.81 10.91
C CYS A 32 1.35 10.33 10.64
N ALA A 33 2.28 10.00 11.54
CA ALA A 33 3.69 10.29 11.33
C ALA A 33 4.27 9.40 10.20
N PRO A 34 5.24 9.89 9.41
CA PRO A 34 5.86 9.11 8.33
C PRO A 34 6.56 7.84 8.83
N LYS A 35 7.00 7.81 10.10
CA LYS A 35 7.54 6.59 10.73
C LYS A 35 6.51 5.45 10.77
N THR A 36 5.24 5.78 10.99
CA THR A 36 4.15 4.80 11.07
C THR A 36 3.93 4.20 9.68
N VAL A 37 3.99 5.03 8.64
CA VAL A 37 3.95 4.56 7.25
C VAL A 37 5.10 3.62 6.94
N ASP A 38 6.32 3.92 7.37
CA ASP A 38 7.47 3.03 7.18
C ASP A 38 7.26 1.66 7.84
N THR A 39 6.77 1.62 9.09
CA THR A 39 6.44 0.38 9.79
C THR A 39 5.38 -0.45 9.04
N ARG A 40 4.34 0.21 8.50
CA ARG A 40 3.33 -0.46 7.67
C ARG A 40 3.93 -0.99 6.38
N LEU A 41 4.69 -0.19 5.65
CA LEU A 41 5.29 -0.59 4.36
C LEU A 41 6.39 -1.65 4.50
N ARG A 42 6.98 -1.80 5.69
CA ARG A 42 7.89 -2.92 6.01
C ARG A 42 7.18 -4.24 6.30
N GLY A 43 5.85 -4.27 6.36
CA GLY A 43 5.10 -5.49 6.68
C GLY A 43 5.18 -5.89 8.16
N GLN A 44 5.64 -5.00 9.04
CA GLN A 44 5.72 -5.29 10.48
C GLN A 44 4.35 -5.28 11.16
N THR A 45 3.37 -4.60 10.56
CA THR A 45 2.02 -4.52 11.12
C THR A 45 1.00 -4.50 9.99
N PRO A 46 -0.10 -5.27 10.09
CA PRO A 46 -1.16 -5.28 9.09
C PRO A 46 -1.75 -3.89 8.85
N LEU A 47 -2.16 -3.64 7.61
CA LEU A 47 -2.95 -2.47 7.23
C LEU A 47 -4.37 -2.63 7.75
N THR A 48 -4.91 -1.58 8.32
CA THR A 48 -6.32 -1.50 8.71
C THR A 48 -7.19 -1.10 7.51
N THR A 49 -8.49 -1.39 7.58
CA THR A 49 -9.43 -0.99 6.53
C THR A 49 -9.41 0.52 6.27
N ASP A 50 -9.38 1.34 7.33
CA ASP A 50 -9.28 2.81 7.22
C ASP A 50 -8.01 3.27 6.49
N GLU A 51 -6.86 2.65 6.78
CA GLU A 51 -5.59 2.94 6.09
C GLU A 51 -5.68 2.58 4.60
N ILE A 52 -6.34 1.47 4.26
CA ILE A 52 -6.56 1.04 2.87
C ILE A 52 -7.51 2.02 2.16
N GLU A 53 -8.62 2.41 2.77
CA GLU A 53 -9.57 3.36 2.18
C GLU A 53 -8.93 4.72 1.92
N LYS A 54 -8.17 5.24 2.88
CA LYS A 54 -7.43 6.51 2.74
C LYS A 54 -6.32 6.41 1.69
N ALA A 55 -5.61 5.28 1.64
CA ALA A 55 -4.61 5.05 0.61
C ALA A 55 -5.27 4.96 -0.78
N ALA A 56 -6.40 4.27 -0.91
CA ALA A 56 -7.13 4.16 -2.16
C ALA A 56 -7.61 5.54 -2.63
N HIS A 57 -8.18 6.34 -1.72
CA HIS A 57 -8.58 7.70 -2.01
C HIS A 57 -7.40 8.57 -2.47
N LEU A 58 -6.24 8.44 -1.83
CA LEU A 58 -5.01 9.14 -2.21
C LEU A 58 -4.53 8.77 -3.62
N LEU A 59 -4.68 7.49 -3.98
CA LEU A 59 -4.30 6.94 -5.28
C LEU A 59 -5.37 7.20 -6.36
N GLY A 60 -6.56 7.70 -5.98
CA GLY A 60 -7.70 7.87 -6.88
C GLY A 60 -8.35 6.54 -7.28
N LEU A 61 -8.25 5.52 -6.42
CA LEU A 61 -8.78 4.18 -6.60
C LEU A 61 -9.94 3.92 -5.63
N GLU A 62 -10.79 2.95 -5.95
CA GLU A 62 -11.72 2.39 -4.98
C GLU A 62 -10.98 1.48 -3.98
N ALA A 63 -11.44 1.47 -2.72
CA ALA A 63 -10.85 0.65 -1.66
C ALA A 63 -10.84 -0.85 -2.01
N SER A 64 -11.88 -1.33 -2.68
CA SER A 64 -11.99 -2.71 -3.19
C SER A 64 -10.89 -3.04 -4.20
N THR A 65 -10.61 -2.11 -5.12
CA THR A 65 -9.57 -2.24 -6.15
C THR A 65 -8.19 -2.29 -5.50
N LEU A 66 -7.92 -1.36 -4.57
CA LEU A 66 -6.65 -1.38 -3.83
C LEU A 66 -6.51 -2.69 -3.05
N THR A 67 -7.53 -3.11 -2.30
CA THR A 67 -7.52 -4.36 -1.53
C THR A 67 -7.17 -5.56 -2.41
N MET A 68 -7.78 -5.64 -3.60
CA MET A 68 -7.49 -6.71 -4.56
C MET A 68 -6.03 -6.71 -5.00
N VAL A 69 -5.42 -5.54 -5.24
CA VAL A 69 -3.99 -5.40 -5.56
C VAL A 69 -3.11 -5.81 -4.39
N LEU A 70 -3.46 -5.39 -3.16
CA LEU A 70 -2.68 -5.67 -1.97
C LEU A 70 -2.54 -7.17 -1.68
N ILE A 71 -3.57 -7.97 -1.95
CA ILE A 71 -3.53 -9.43 -1.71
C ILE A 71 -2.89 -10.24 -2.84
N GLN A 72 -2.55 -9.61 -3.97
CA GLN A 72 -1.94 -10.36 -5.08
C GLN A 72 -0.53 -10.81 -4.71
N PRO A 73 -0.13 -12.04 -5.09
CA PRO A 73 1.25 -12.49 -4.89
C PRO A 73 2.21 -11.52 -5.58
N VAL A 74 3.28 -11.13 -4.86
CA VAL A 74 4.29 -10.14 -5.30
C VAL A 74 4.89 -10.44 -6.69
N ASP A 75 4.87 -11.70 -7.13
CA ASP A 75 5.31 -12.14 -8.46
C ASP A 75 4.50 -11.49 -9.60
N ALA A 76 3.22 -11.16 -9.36
CA ALA A 76 2.38 -10.46 -10.32
C ALA A 76 2.72 -8.96 -10.43
N ALA A 77 3.28 -8.34 -9.38
CA ALA A 77 3.69 -6.94 -9.42
C ALA A 77 4.87 -6.71 -10.40
N SER A 78 5.69 -7.74 -10.64
CA SER A 78 6.72 -7.73 -11.69
C SER A 78 6.16 -7.86 -13.11
N GLN A 79 4.90 -8.29 -13.30
CA GLN A 79 4.31 -8.46 -14.64
C GLN A 79 3.69 -7.19 -15.22
N PHE A 80 3.42 -6.16 -14.43
CA PHE A 80 3.04 -4.85 -14.99
C PHE A 80 4.27 -3.98 -15.24
N LYS A 81 5.21 -4.53 -16.02
CA LYS A 81 6.32 -3.76 -16.58
C LYS A 81 5.83 -3.11 -17.87
N ALA A 82 6.05 -1.80 -17.96
CA ALA A 82 5.81 -0.97 -19.14
C ALA A 82 6.47 -1.52 -20.41
#